data_AF-A0A5J5GLX8-F1
#
_entry.id   AF-A0A5J5GLX8-F1
#
_cell.length_a   1.000
_cell.length_b   1.000
_cell.length_c   1.000
_cell.angle_alpha   90.00
_cell.angle_beta   90.00
_cell.angle_gamma   90.00
#
_symmetry.space_group_name_H-M   'P 1'
#
loop_
_entity.id
_entity.type
_entity.pdbx_description
1 polymer ?
#
loop_
_entity_poly.entity_id
_entity_poly.type
_entity_poly.pdbx_seq_one_letter_code
_entity_poly.pdbx_strand_id
1 'polypeptide(L)'
;MSCDQPPLKTSADLLRDRAADRPVATLSEVFSETAADGAVTGFTLANLDPAHGPLLWIMDRITRKECGIPYLAGFPREWEVIRVDVSRPVDVLWSAEQGLGTPALGGVIAEVWGDPPVLDFTATKRLALRAEANGVPCWLLRRAAQPALSAARERWRVSSLPSGNHPWDSRAPGQPHWKVELFRSRFRAPGTWVARYDAERHHMDLDPPVAQVRTPDAAAV
;
A
#
# COMPACT_ATOMS: atom_id res chain seq x y z
N MET A 1 -44.90 17.80 -15.79
CA MET A 1 -43.50 17.45 -15.48
C MET A 1 -43.29 16.02 -15.90
N SER A 2 -42.72 15.80 -17.08
CA SER A 2 -42.38 14.45 -17.55
C SER A 2 -41.04 14.09 -16.92
N CYS A 3 -41.02 13.14 -15.99
CA CYS A 3 -39.76 12.55 -15.52
C CYS A 3 -39.25 11.64 -16.63
N ASP A 4 -38.30 12.15 -17.41
CA ASP A 4 -37.58 11.32 -18.38
C ASP A 4 -36.77 10.29 -17.59
N GLN A 5 -37.12 9.01 -17.74
CA GLN A 5 -36.48 7.96 -16.97
C GLN A 5 -35.16 7.61 -17.65
N PRO A 6 -34.01 7.73 -16.97
CA PRO A 6 -32.73 7.42 -17.59
C PRO A 6 -32.71 5.95 -18.03
N PRO A 7 -32.01 5.63 -19.14
CA PRO A 7 -31.98 4.28 -19.67
C PRO A 7 -31.46 3.29 -18.62
N LEU A 8 -32.11 2.13 -18.52
CA LEU A 8 -31.72 1.07 -17.60
C LEU A 8 -30.31 0.58 -17.96
N LYS A 9 -29.39 0.74 -17.00
CA LYS A 9 -28.02 0.25 -17.13
C LYS A 9 -28.00 -1.27 -17.06
N THR A 10 -27.26 -1.90 -17.97
CA THR A 10 -27.05 -3.36 -17.90
C THR A 10 -26.13 -3.71 -16.73
N SER A 11 -26.11 -4.98 -16.32
CA SER A 11 -25.18 -5.45 -15.30
C SER A 11 -23.72 -5.17 -15.65
N ALA A 12 -23.36 -5.20 -16.94
CA ALA A 12 -22.03 -4.87 -17.42
C ALA A 12 -21.72 -3.37 -17.30
N ASP A 13 -22.70 -2.51 -17.55
CA ASP A 13 -22.54 -1.06 -17.38
C ASP A 13 -22.39 -0.70 -15.90
N LEU A 14 -23.18 -1.31 -15.01
CA LEU A 14 -23.04 -1.14 -13.56
C LEU A 14 -21.67 -1.64 -13.04
N LEU A 15 -21.13 -2.71 -13.62
CA LEU A 15 -19.80 -3.21 -13.29
C LEU A 15 -18.69 -2.28 -13.80
N ARG A 16 -18.84 -1.68 -15.00
CA ARG A 16 -17.90 -0.69 -15.54
C ARG A 16 -17.93 0.61 -14.75
N ASP A 17 -19.11 1.11 -14.38
CA ASP A 17 -19.27 2.30 -13.55
C ASP A 17 -18.62 2.11 -12.16
N ARG A 18 -18.77 0.91 -11.58
CA ARG A 18 -18.09 0.54 -10.33
C ARG A 18 -16.57 0.40 -10.46
N ALA A 19 -16.07 0.06 -11.65
CA ALA A 19 -14.63 0.06 -11.91
C ALA A 19 -14.10 1.49 -12.07
N ALA A 20 -14.92 2.42 -12.58
CA ALA A 20 -14.57 3.82 -12.71
C ALA A 20 -14.59 4.59 -11.38
N ASP A 21 -15.49 4.24 -10.46
CA ASP A 21 -15.63 4.90 -9.15
C ASP A 21 -14.77 4.21 -8.08
N ARG A 22 -13.48 4.56 -8.03
CA ARG A 22 -12.56 4.12 -6.97
C ARG A 22 -12.92 4.85 -5.67
N PRO A 23 -13.30 4.14 -4.58
CA PRO A 23 -13.47 4.77 -3.28
C PRO A 23 -12.15 5.44 -2.87
N VAL A 24 -12.23 6.68 -2.41
CA VAL A 24 -11.08 7.46 -1.94
C VAL A 24 -10.35 6.72 -0.82
N ALA A 25 -11.11 6.08 0.08
CA ALA A 25 -10.61 5.24 1.15
C ALA A 25 -11.13 3.81 1.01
N THR A 26 -10.22 2.85 0.92
CA THR A 26 -10.56 1.41 0.91
C THR A 26 -9.38 0.58 1.43
N LEU A 27 -9.53 -0.74 1.44
CA LEU A 27 -8.47 -1.69 1.77
C LEU A 27 -7.58 -1.99 0.56
N SER A 28 -6.28 -1.76 0.72
CA SER A 28 -5.22 -2.24 -0.17
C SER A 28 -4.35 -3.26 0.57
N GLU A 29 -3.96 -4.34 -0.10
CA GLU A 29 -2.96 -5.29 0.39
C GLU A 29 -1.62 -5.09 -0.32
N VAL A 30 -0.53 -5.12 0.43
CA VAL A 30 0.83 -5.01 -0.11
C VAL A 30 1.65 -6.19 0.39
N PHE A 31 2.04 -7.07 -0.53
CA PHE A 31 2.87 -8.24 -0.28
C PHE A 31 4.34 -7.88 -0.53
N SER A 32 5.20 -8.19 0.44
CA SER A 32 6.65 -8.10 0.27
C SER A 32 7.17 -9.33 -0.48
N GLU A 33 8.07 -9.15 -1.45
CA GLU A 33 8.77 -10.30 -2.07
C GLU A 33 9.74 -10.98 -1.10
N THR A 34 10.48 -10.19 -0.33
CA THR A 34 11.27 -10.65 0.81
C THR A 34 10.74 -10.03 2.10
N ALA A 35 10.69 -10.79 3.19
CA ALA A 35 9.98 -10.35 4.40
C ALA A 35 10.50 -9.01 4.96
N ALA A 36 11.83 -8.82 4.96
CA ALA A 36 12.48 -7.62 5.46
C ALA A 36 12.57 -6.46 4.43
N ASP A 37 11.94 -6.58 3.25
CA ASP A 37 12.03 -5.54 2.22
C ASP A 37 11.38 -4.23 2.68
N GLY A 38 12.13 -3.12 2.66
CA GLY A 38 11.63 -1.80 3.01
C GLY A 38 10.71 -1.18 1.94
N ALA A 39 10.69 -1.74 0.72
CA ALA A 39 9.91 -1.18 -0.39
C ALA A 39 8.41 -1.16 -0.11
N VAL A 40 7.86 -2.14 0.62
CA VAL A 40 6.43 -2.13 0.98
C VAL A 40 6.07 -0.94 1.88
N THR A 41 6.99 -0.54 2.75
CA THR A 41 6.82 0.61 3.65
C THR A 41 6.86 1.91 2.85
N GLY A 42 7.89 2.09 2.03
CA GLY A 42 8.02 3.28 1.19
C GLY A 42 6.86 3.43 0.19
N PHE A 43 6.49 2.33 -0.47
CA PHE A 43 5.35 2.30 -1.40
C PHE A 43 4.03 2.64 -0.70
N THR A 44 3.78 2.08 0.49
CA THR A 44 2.55 2.37 1.24
C THR A 44 2.48 3.84 1.62
N LEU A 45 3.56 4.40 2.16
CA LEU A 45 3.63 5.82 2.54
C LEU A 45 3.50 6.75 1.33
N ALA A 46 4.05 6.39 0.17
CA ALA A 46 3.92 7.16 -1.06
C ALA A 46 2.47 7.21 -1.62
N ASN A 47 1.56 6.38 -1.12
CA ASN A 47 0.14 6.38 -1.49
C ASN A 47 -0.79 6.94 -0.40
N LEU A 48 -0.22 7.45 0.68
CA LEU A 48 -0.94 8.09 1.79
C LEU A 48 -0.45 9.53 1.88
N ASP A 49 -1.34 10.46 2.20
CA ASP A 49 -0.98 11.88 2.31
C ASP A 49 -1.03 12.33 3.77
N PRO A 50 0.10 12.81 4.34
CA PRO A 50 0.21 13.21 5.74
C PRO A 50 -0.70 14.38 6.10
N ALA A 51 -1.21 15.15 5.13
CA ALA A 51 -2.15 16.24 5.36
C ALA A 51 -3.53 15.76 5.86
N HIS A 52 -3.86 14.47 5.70
CA HIS A 52 -5.15 13.90 6.13
C HIS A 52 -5.19 13.51 7.61
N GLY A 53 -4.09 13.69 8.35
CA GLY A 53 -4.01 13.41 9.79
C GLY A 53 -3.05 12.25 10.13
N PRO A 54 -2.93 11.90 11.42
CA PRO A 54 -1.95 10.93 11.88
C PRO A 54 -2.22 9.52 11.34
N LEU A 55 -1.14 8.78 11.09
CA LEU A 55 -1.21 7.37 10.74
C LEU A 55 -1.27 6.49 11.98
N LEU A 56 -2.21 5.55 12.00
CA LEU A 56 -2.18 4.46 12.97
C LEU A 56 -1.38 3.28 12.38
N TRP A 57 -0.23 2.96 12.98
CA TRP A 57 0.62 1.86 12.55
C TRP A 57 0.60 0.71 13.56
N ILE A 58 0.03 -0.42 13.16
CA ILE A 58 -0.21 -1.57 14.04
C ILE A 58 0.67 -2.73 13.61
N MET A 59 1.41 -3.31 14.55
CA MET A 59 2.32 -4.43 14.27
C MET A 59 2.19 -5.54 15.31
N ASP A 60 2.09 -6.78 14.83
CA ASP A 60 2.22 -7.94 15.72
C ASP A 60 3.67 -8.16 16.19
N ARG A 61 3.84 -9.01 17.21
CA ARG A 61 5.15 -9.32 17.80
C ARG A 61 6.13 -9.97 16.82
N ILE A 62 5.66 -10.80 15.89
CA ILE A 62 6.55 -11.51 14.96
C ILE A 62 7.03 -10.54 13.89
N THR A 63 6.13 -9.77 13.29
CA THR A 63 6.48 -8.71 12.34
C THR A 63 7.53 -7.78 12.92
N ARG A 64 7.35 -7.29 14.16
CA ARG A 64 8.35 -6.41 14.80
C ARG A 64 9.70 -7.07 15.00
N LYS A 65 9.72 -8.37 15.29
CA LYS A 65 10.96 -9.12 15.51
C LYS A 65 11.71 -9.34 14.19
N GLU A 66 11.00 -9.64 13.11
CA GLU A 66 11.59 -10.06 11.85
C GLU A 66 11.84 -8.89 10.88
N CYS A 67 11.00 -7.85 10.92
CA CYS A 67 11.09 -6.67 10.05
C CYS A 67 11.54 -5.40 10.78
N GLY A 68 11.70 -5.45 12.11
CA GLY A 68 11.97 -4.28 12.92
C GLY A 68 10.74 -3.39 13.12
N ILE A 69 11.00 -2.12 13.46
CA ILE A 69 9.97 -1.09 13.68
C ILE A 69 10.22 0.08 12.73
N PRO A 70 9.19 0.85 12.34
CA PRO A 70 9.36 2.08 11.58
C PRO A 70 10.37 3.02 12.26
N TYR A 71 11.41 3.40 11.53
CA TYR A 71 12.39 4.38 11.98
C TYR A 71 11.87 5.79 11.64
N LEU A 72 11.12 6.39 12.56
CA LEU A 72 10.43 7.66 12.33
C LEU A 72 11.36 8.81 11.92
N ALA A 73 12.62 8.82 12.36
CA ALA A 73 13.57 9.84 11.92
C ALA A 73 13.94 9.74 10.43
N GLY A 74 13.65 8.62 9.78
CA GLY A 74 13.74 8.45 8.33
C GLY A 74 12.48 8.85 7.57
N PHE A 75 11.41 9.25 8.25
CA PHE A 75 10.18 9.73 7.61
C PHE A 75 10.31 11.22 7.31
N PRO A 76 9.63 11.72 6.26
CA PRO A 76 9.37 13.15 6.11
C PRO A 76 8.73 13.71 7.39
N ARG A 77 9.10 14.94 7.78
CA ARG A 77 8.74 15.54 9.08
C ARG A 77 7.24 15.74 9.27
N GLU A 78 6.49 15.70 8.18
CA GLU A 78 5.04 15.89 8.11
C GLU A 78 4.27 14.68 8.65
N TRP A 79 4.91 13.51 8.74
CA TRP A 79 4.27 12.30 9.22
C TRP A 79 4.15 12.27 10.74
N GLU A 80 2.93 12.34 11.25
CA GLU A 80 2.60 11.94 12.61
C GLU A 80 2.18 10.46 12.63
N VAL A 81 2.81 9.65 13.49
CA VAL A 81 2.54 8.21 13.57
C VAL A 81 2.19 7.81 15.00
N ILE A 82 1.01 7.24 15.16
CA ILE A 82 0.57 6.54 16.37
C ILE A 82 0.91 5.06 16.20
N ARG A 83 1.95 4.59 16.87
CA ARG A 83 2.34 3.17 16.83
C ARG A 83 1.61 2.36 17.89
N VAL A 84 1.03 1.23 17.48
CA VAL A 84 0.37 0.25 18.36
C VAL A 84 1.04 -1.12 18.20
N ASP A 85 1.73 -1.54 19.26
CA ASP A 85 2.39 -2.83 19.32
C ASP A 85 1.48 -3.84 19.99
N VAL A 86 1.10 -4.89 19.27
CA VAL A 86 0.26 -5.99 19.78
C VAL A 86 0.97 -7.33 19.71
N SER A 87 0.42 -8.33 20.39
CA SER A 87 1.04 -9.65 20.48
C SER A 87 0.64 -10.58 19.35
N ARG A 88 -0.62 -10.55 18.90
CA ARG A 88 -1.18 -11.54 17.97
C ARG A 88 -1.85 -10.89 16.77
N PRO A 89 -1.93 -11.58 15.61
CA PRO A 89 -2.60 -11.06 14.43
C PRO A 89 -4.08 -10.69 14.65
N VAL A 90 -4.81 -11.41 15.51
CA VAL A 90 -6.20 -11.05 15.83
C VAL A 90 -6.31 -9.67 16.49
N ASP A 91 -5.31 -9.31 17.31
CA ASP A 91 -5.27 -8.03 17.99
C ASP A 91 -4.86 -6.91 17.00
N VAL A 92 -4.07 -7.24 15.95
CA VAL A 92 -3.78 -6.33 14.83
C VAL A 92 -5.08 -5.97 14.10
N LEU A 93 -5.85 -7.00 13.71
CA LEU A 93 -7.09 -6.81 12.96
C LEU A 93 -8.14 -6.06 13.79
N TRP A 94 -8.28 -6.41 15.07
CA TRP A 94 -9.18 -5.69 15.97
C TRP A 94 -8.81 -4.22 16.11
N SER A 95 -7.53 -3.91 16.31
CA SER A 95 -7.04 -2.53 16.44
C SER A 95 -7.21 -1.75 15.14
N ALA A 96 -6.97 -2.40 13.99
CA ALA A 96 -7.15 -1.79 12.69
C ALA A 96 -8.61 -1.40 12.48
N GLU A 97 -9.54 -2.29 12.84
CA GLU A 97 -10.95 -1.96 12.79
C GLU A 97 -11.32 -0.76 13.68
N GLN A 98 -10.80 -0.66 14.92
CA GLN A 98 -11.07 0.50 15.77
C GLN A 98 -10.51 1.80 15.16
N GLY A 99 -9.29 1.75 14.62
CA GLY A 99 -8.69 2.87 13.90
C GLY A 99 -9.53 3.32 12.71
N LEU A 100 -10.00 2.38 11.90
CA LEU A 100 -10.87 2.68 10.76
C LEU A 100 -12.22 3.26 11.16
N GLY A 101 -12.63 3.15 12.43
CA GLY A 101 -13.79 3.84 12.98
C GLY A 101 -13.52 5.28 13.43
N THR A 102 -12.32 5.81 13.20
CA THR A 102 -11.89 7.13 13.68
C THR A 102 -11.56 8.04 12.49
N PRO A 103 -12.51 8.88 12.02
CA PRO A 103 -12.33 9.73 10.84
C PRO A 103 -11.23 10.79 10.94
N ALA A 104 -10.66 11.00 12.13
CA ALA A 104 -9.54 11.93 12.34
C ALA A 104 -8.16 11.34 11.94
N LEU A 105 -8.08 10.05 11.64
CA LEU A 105 -6.85 9.41 11.16
C LEU A 105 -6.71 9.60 9.65
N GLY A 106 -5.48 9.90 9.20
CA GLY A 106 -5.16 9.96 7.76
C GLY A 106 -5.06 8.58 7.11
N GLY A 107 -4.92 7.52 7.92
CA GLY A 107 -4.89 6.14 7.45
C GLY A 107 -4.54 5.14 8.54
N VAL A 108 -4.80 3.87 8.24
CA VAL A 108 -4.43 2.72 9.09
C VAL A 108 -3.51 1.79 8.33
N ILE A 109 -2.31 1.57 8.86
CA ILE A 109 -1.36 0.56 8.40
C ILE A 109 -1.41 -0.61 9.40
N ALA A 110 -1.77 -1.79 8.90
CA ALA A 110 -1.77 -3.04 9.67
C ALA A 110 -0.72 -3.98 9.08
N GLU A 111 0.31 -4.32 9.84
CA GLU A 111 1.29 -5.32 9.41
C GLU A 111 1.00 -6.68 10.05
N VAL A 112 0.95 -7.70 9.19
CA VAL A 112 0.69 -9.09 9.61
C VAL A 112 1.76 -10.01 9.02
N TRP A 113 2.36 -10.81 9.90
CA TRP A 113 3.30 -11.84 9.51
C TRP A 113 2.60 -13.12 9.06
N GLY A 114 2.99 -13.64 7.89
CA GLY A 114 2.51 -14.89 7.33
C GLY A 114 1.02 -14.90 6.96
N ASP A 115 0.45 -16.09 7.05
CA ASP A 115 -0.95 -16.37 6.68
C ASP A 115 -1.73 -16.88 7.91
N PRO A 116 -1.93 -16.04 8.95
CA PRO A 116 -2.64 -16.48 10.14
C PRO A 116 -4.11 -16.73 9.81
N PRO A 117 -4.73 -17.83 10.29
CA PRO A 117 -6.12 -18.18 9.95
C PRO A 117 -7.17 -17.11 10.29
N VAL A 118 -6.88 -16.24 11.26
CA VAL A 118 -7.75 -15.11 11.65
C VAL A 118 -7.81 -14.02 10.58
N LEU A 119 -6.86 -13.98 9.65
CA LEU A 119 -6.86 -13.09 8.50
C LEU A 119 -7.53 -13.78 7.30
N ASP A 120 -8.84 -13.95 7.39
CA ASP A 120 -9.65 -14.58 6.36
C ASP A 120 -10.37 -13.53 5.47
N PHE A 121 -11.18 -14.04 4.53
CA PHE A 121 -12.00 -13.16 3.68
C PHE A 121 -12.97 -12.29 4.49
N THR A 122 -13.49 -12.80 5.61
CA THR A 122 -14.44 -12.08 6.46
C THR A 122 -13.76 -10.89 7.14
N ALA A 123 -12.55 -11.10 7.69
CA ALA A 123 -11.74 -10.06 8.30
C ALA A 123 -11.37 -8.98 7.27
N THR A 124 -10.84 -9.35 6.10
CA THR A 124 -10.51 -8.37 5.06
C THR A 124 -11.75 -7.62 4.55
N LYS A 125 -12.91 -8.27 4.48
CA LYS A 125 -14.18 -7.63 4.11
C LYS A 125 -14.62 -6.60 5.15
N ARG A 126 -14.51 -6.92 6.45
CA ARG A 126 -14.80 -5.97 7.53
C ARG A 126 -13.92 -4.73 7.46
N LEU A 127 -12.61 -4.91 7.25
CA LEU A 127 -11.67 -3.82 7.07
C LEU A 127 -12.03 -2.93 5.87
N ALA A 128 -12.27 -3.54 4.70
CA ALA A 128 -12.64 -2.80 3.49
C ALA A 128 -13.94 -1.98 3.68
N LEU A 129 -14.99 -2.60 4.24
CA LEU A 129 -16.26 -1.92 4.48
C LEU A 129 -16.14 -0.80 5.50
N ARG A 130 -15.33 -0.99 6.56
CA ARG A 130 -15.15 0.04 7.59
C ARG A 130 -14.30 1.22 7.09
N ALA A 131 -13.27 0.94 6.30
CA ALA A 131 -12.47 1.95 5.59
C ALA A 131 -13.35 2.81 4.68
N GLU A 132 -14.16 2.17 3.84
CA GLU A 132 -15.08 2.85 2.91
C GLU A 132 -16.17 3.64 3.66
N ALA A 133 -16.72 3.10 4.75
CA ALA A 133 -17.78 3.76 5.52
C ALA A 133 -17.33 5.01 6.28
N ASN A 134 -16.06 5.08 6.68
CA ASN A 134 -15.54 6.20 7.49
C ASN A 134 -14.56 7.09 6.73
N GLY A 135 -14.26 6.79 5.46
CA GLY A 135 -13.33 7.60 4.67
C GLY A 135 -11.86 7.47 5.10
N VAL A 136 -11.48 6.40 5.81
CA VAL A 136 -10.10 6.19 6.30
C VAL A 136 -9.43 5.06 5.51
N PRO A 137 -8.35 5.30 4.75
CA PRO A 137 -7.71 4.26 3.94
C PRO A 137 -7.05 3.19 4.83
N CYS A 138 -7.14 1.93 4.42
CA CYS A 138 -6.51 0.81 5.11
C CYS A 138 -5.45 0.15 4.22
N TRP A 139 -4.24 0.03 4.75
CA TRP A 139 -3.13 -0.66 4.09
C TRP A 139 -2.71 -1.85 4.94
N LEU A 140 -2.93 -3.05 4.38
CA LEU A 140 -2.55 -4.30 5.01
C LEU A 140 -1.23 -4.80 4.41
N LEU A 141 -0.16 -4.68 5.18
CA LEU A 141 1.18 -5.13 4.80
C LEU A 141 1.32 -6.60 5.17
N ARG A 142 1.55 -7.42 4.14
CA ARG A 142 1.62 -8.87 4.23
C ARG A 142 3.07 -9.31 4.10
N ARG A 143 3.71 -9.55 5.25
CA ARG A 143 5.11 -9.97 5.36
C ARG A 143 5.19 -11.50 5.36
N ALA A 144 6.14 -12.10 4.64
CA ALA A 144 6.33 -13.55 4.58
C ALA A 144 5.03 -14.36 4.29
N ALA A 145 4.15 -13.79 3.46
CA ALA A 145 2.77 -14.28 3.26
C ALA A 145 2.49 -14.56 1.79
N GLN A 146 1.53 -15.46 1.53
CA GLN A 146 1.05 -15.77 0.19
C GLN A 146 -0.32 -15.12 -0.09
N PRO A 147 -0.58 -14.62 -1.32
CA PRO A 147 -1.90 -14.09 -1.65
C PRO A 147 -3.02 -15.14 -1.57
N ALA A 148 -3.90 -15.01 -0.56
CA ALA A 148 -5.11 -15.82 -0.41
C ALA A 148 -6.38 -15.07 -0.88
N LEU A 149 -7.58 -15.60 -0.60
CA LEU A 149 -8.85 -14.90 -0.84
C LEU A 149 -8.94 -13.65 0.05
N SER A 150 -9.28 -12.51 -0.55
CA SER A 150 -9.29 -11.22 0.15
C SER A 150 -10.33 -10.29 -0.47
N ALA A 151 -10.91 -9.41 0.36
CA ALA A 151 -11.81 -8.36 -0.06
C ALA A 151 -11.10 -7.03 -0.43
N ALA A 152 -9.75 -6.98 -0.31
CA ALA A 152 -8.96 -5.82 -0.71
C ALA A 152 -9.25 -5.44 -2.17
N ARG A 153 -9.39 -4.14 -2.42
CA ARG A 153 -9.75 -3.63 -3.75
C ARG A 153 -8.55 -3.59 -4.67
N GLU A 154 -7.36 -3.40 -4.11
CA GLU A 154 -6.08 -3.46 -4.80
C GLU A 154 -5.13 -4.36 -4.03
N ARG A 155 -4.40 -5.20 -4.76
CA ARG A 155 -3.42 -6.11 -4.19
C ARG A 155 -2.14 -6.02 -4.98
N TRP A 156 -1.09 -5.70 -4.25
CA TRP A 156 0.20 -5.34 -4.78
C TRP A 156 1.25 -6.32 -4.33
N ARG A 157 2.21 -6.63 -5.19
CA ARG A 157 3.49 -7.20 -4.81
C ARG A 157 4.55 -6.15 -5.04
N VAL A 158 5.40 -5.93 -4.04
CA VAL A 158 6.40 -4.87 -4.07
C VAL A 158 7.75 -5.42 -3.63
N SER A 159 8.79 -5.04 -4.35
CA SER A 159 10.18 -5.33 -3.99
C SER A 159 11.13 -4.19 -4.32
N SER A 160 12.20 -4.10 -3.55
CA SER A 160 13.29 -3.16 -3.82
C SER A 160 14.02 -3.52 -5.12
N LEU A 161 14.32 -2.50 -5.92
CA LEU A 161 15.26 -2.60 -7.04
C LEU A 161 16.53 -1.82 -6.67
N PRO A 162 17.65 -2.02 -7.39
CA PRO A 162 18.82 -1.18 -7.25
C PRO A 162 18.43 0.30 -7.40
N SER A 163 18.89 1.13 -6.46
CA SER A 163 18.70 2.58 -6.53
C SER A 163 19.36 3.15 -7.80
N GLY A 164 18.93 4.33 -8.21
CA GLY A 164 19.69 5.12 -9.19
C GLY A 164 21.09 5.49 -8.66
N ASN A 165 21.91 6.06 -9.54
CA ASN A 165 23.18 6.63 -9.14
C ASN A 165 22.96 7.91 -8.35
N HIS A 166 23.73 8.10 -7.27
CA HIS A 166 23.70 9.35 -6.53
C HIS A 166 24.46 10.45 -7.30
N PRO A 167 23.91 11.68 -7.43
CA PRO A 167 24.49 12.71 -8.31
C PRO A 167 25.90 13.17 -7.92
N TRP A 168 26.27 13.06 -6.64
CA TRP A 168 27.52 13.61 -6.10
C TRP A 168 28.50 12.57 -5.54
N ASP A 169 28.10 11.30 -5.45
CA ASP A 169 28.96 10.23 -4.93
C ASP A 169 28.56 8.90 -5.56
N SER A 170 29.39 8.38 -6.46
CA SER A 170 29.12 7.12 -7.17
C SER A 170 29.06 5.88 -6.27
N ARG A 171 29.47 6.00 -5.00
CA ARG A 171 29.41 4.92 -4.01
C ARG A 171 28.21 5.03 -3.07
N ALA A 172 27.50 6.16 -3.11
CA ALA A 172 26.30 6.36 -2.31
C ALA A 172 25.04 5.88 -3.06
N PRO A 173 24.01 5.37 -2.35
CA PRO A 173 22.73 5.06 -2.97
C PRO A 173 22.05 6.35 -3.46
N GLY A 174 21.54 6.31 -4.70
CA GLY A 174 20.74 7.39 -5.26
C GLY A 174 19.23 7.20 -4.99
N GLN A 175 18.40 7.65 -5.93
CA GLN A 175 16.94 7.58 -5.78
C GLN A 175 16.46 6.12 -5.63
N PRO A 176 15.63 5.82 -4.61
CA PRO A 176 15.05 4.48 -4.46
C PRO A 176 14.14 4.11 -5.63
N HIS A 177 14.28 2.87 -6.10
CA HIS A 177 13.43 2.28 -7.12
C HIS A 177 12.75 1.03 -6.56
N TRP A 178 11.49 0.82 -6.92
CA TRP A 178 10.74 -0.37 -6.51
C TRP A 178 10.11 -1.05 -7.72
N LYS A 179 10.09 -2.38 -7.74
CA LYS A 179 9.24 -3.14 -8.64
C LYS A 179 7.88 -3.23 -7.99
N VAL A 180 6.84 -2.74 -8.66
CA VAL A 180 5.47 -2.79 -8.15
C VAL A 180 4.59 -3.54 -9.14
N GLU A 181 3.96 -4.60 -8.69
CA GLU A 181 3.03 -5.40 -9.47
C GLU A 181 1.64 -5.29 -8.84
N LEU A 182 0.70 -4.69 -9.56
CA LEU A 182 -0.71 -4.79 -9.23
C LEU A 182 -1.24 -6.08 -9.85
N PHE A 183 -1.32 -7.15 -9.07
CA PHE A 183 -1.79 -8.44 -9.58
C PHE A 183 -3.32 -8.62 -9.42
N ARG A 184 -3.98 -7.74 -8.67
CA ARG A 184 -5.44 -7.69 -8.57
C ARG A 184 -5.93 -6.28 -8.32
N SER A 185 -6.88 -5.81 -9.13
CA SER A 185 -7.63 -4.58 -8.88
C SER A 185 -9.07 -4.71 -9.37
N ARG A 186 -9.98 -3.93 -8.78
CA ARG A 186 -11.34 -3.74 -9.28
C ARG A 186 -11.48 -2.51 -10.18
N PHE A 187 -10.49 -1.62 -10.18
CA PHE A 187 -10.60 -0.28 -10.77
C PHE A 187 -9.70 -0.06 -11.99
N ARG A 188 -8.61 -0.83 -12.10
CA ARG A 188 -7.72 -0.78 -13.26
C ARG A 188 -7.20 -2.17 -13.63
N ALA A 189 -6.68 -2.28 -14.85
CA ALA A 189 -6.03 -3.51 -15.29
C ALA A 189 -4.80 -3.81 -14.42
N PRO A 190 -4.59 -5.09 -14.04
CA PRO A 190 -3.32 -5.54 -13.48
C PRO A 190 -2.12 -5.15 -14.36
N GLY A 191 -0.98 -4.94 -13.73
CA GLY A 191 0.24 -4.51 -14.42
C GLY A 191 1.46 -4.50 -13.53
N THR A 192 2.62 -4.25 -14.13
CA THR A 192 3.90 -4.15 -13.42
C THR A 192 4.63 -2.90 -13.87
N TRP A 193 5.23 -2.19 -12.92
CA TRP A 193 5.94 -0.94 -13.15
C TRP A 193 7.22 -0.88 -12.32
N VAL A 194 8.10 0.03 -12.72
CA VAL A 194 9.14 0.55 -11.83
C VAL A 194 8.59 1.82 -11.18
N ALA A 195 8.45 1.80 -9.87
CA ALA A 195 8.01 2.95 -9.10
C ALA A 195 9.19 3.77 -8.62
N ARG A 196 9.06 5.10 -8.74
CA ARG A 196 9.94 6.10 -8.10
C ARG A 196 9.10 7.05 -7.29
N TYR A 197 9.62 7.48 -6.15
CA TYR A 197 8.96 8.48 -5.32
C TYR A 197 9.67 9.84 -5.46
N ASP A 198 8.91 10.86 -5.85
CA ASP A 198 9.29 12.26 -5.81
C ASP A 198 8.83 12.84 -4.47
N ALA A 199 9.80 13.09 -3.58
CA ALA A 199 9.53 13.60 -2.24
C ALA A 199 9.07 15.05 -2.23
N GLU A 200 9.45 15.87 -3.21
CA GLU A 200 9.07 17.29 -3.27
C GLU A 200 7.61 17.44 -3.68
N ARG A 201 7.15 16.60 -4.62
CA ARG A 201 5.77 16.62 -5.12
C ARG A 201 4.84 15.68 -4.37
N HIS A 202 5.38 14.85 -3.48
CA HIS A 202 4.68 13.74 -2.86
C HIS A 202 3.93 12.88 -3.91
N HIS A 203 4.68 12.50 -4.95
CA HIS A 203 4.13 11.81 -6.12
C HIS A 203 4.89 10.53 -6.41
N MET A 204 4.17 9.49 -6.85
CA MET A 204 4.77 8.23 -7.28
C MET A 204 4.69 8.11 -8.79
N ASP A 205 5.86 8.13 -9.44
CA ASP A 205 5.99 7.88 -10.87
C ASP A 205 6.01 6.37 -11.12
N LEU A 206 5.24 5.90 -12.10
CA LEU A 206 5.13 4.50 -12.48
C LEU A 206 5.56 4.32 -13.95
N ASP A 207 6.81 3.91 -14.18
CA ASP A 207 7.30 3.67 -15.54
C ASP A 207 7.06 2.24 -16.00
N PRO A 208 6.98 2.02 -17.32
CA PRO A 208 7.03 0.67 -17.88
C PRO A 208 8.27 -0.11 -17.39
N PRO A 209 8.15 -1.43 -17.18
CA PRO A 209 9.21 -2.24 -16.59
C PRO A 209 10.48 -2.33 -17.45
N VAL A 210 10.39 -1.95 -18.73
CA VAL A 210 11.51 -1.89 -19.69
C VAL A 210 12.48 -0.74 -19.37
N ALA A 211 12.13 0.21 -18.48
CA ALA A 211 12.99 1.34 -18.12
C ALA A 211 14.28 0.98 -17.38
N GLN A 212 14.52 -0.30 -17.04
CA GLN A 212 15.77 -0.76 -16.40
C GLN A 212 16.82 -1.31 -17.37
N VAL A 213 16.72 -1.09 -18.69
CA VAL A 213 17.79 -1.47 -19.61
C VAL A 213 19.05 -0.67 -19.25
N ARG A 214 20.01 -1.36 -18.61
CA ARG A 214 21.37 -0.89 -18.36
C ARG A 214 21.91 -0.19 -19.61
N THR A 215 22.26 1.09 -19.50
CA THR A 215 23.37 1.59 -20.31
C THR A 215 24.63 0.89 -19.77
N PRO A 216 25.37 0.13 -20.58
CA PRO A 216 26.69 -0.36 -20.15
C PRO A 216 27.56 0.86 -19.85
N ASP A 217 28.36 0.78 -18.78
CA ASP A 217 29.36 1.81 -18.45
C ASP A 217 30.17 2.19 -19.69
N ALA A 218 30.05 3.45 -20.09
CA ALA A 218 31.07 4.07 -20.91
C ALA A 218 32.26 4.39 -20.01
N ALA A 219 33.39 3.77 -20.34
CA ALA A 219 34.76 4.09 -19.93
C ALA A 219 35.23 3.61 -18.55
N ALA A 220 35.85 2.42 -18.54
CA ALA A 220 37.14 2.27 -17.91
C ALA A 220 38.23 2.71 -18.92
N VAL A 221 38.98 3.76 -18.57
CA VAL A 221 40.31 4.08 -19.12
C VAL A 221 41.27 4.13 -17.94
#